data_AF-A0A0D0CGI3-F1
#
_entry.id   AF-A0A0D0CGI3-F1
#
_cell.length_a   1.000
_cell.length_b   1.000
_cell.length_c   1.000
_cell.angle_alpha   90.00
_cell.angle_beta   90.00
_cell.angle_gamma   90.00
#
_symmetry.space_group_name_H-M   'P 1'
#
loop_
_entity.id
_entity.type
_entity.pdbx_description
1 polymer ?
#
loop_
_entity_poly.entity_id
_entity_poly.type
_entity_poly.pdbx_seq_one_letter_code
_entity_poly.pdbx_strand_id
1 'polypeptide(L)'
;MISRFLQKTSSVVRVKVTRLDMEQMRHDHKCLFELKIAIEILNESRIGIAAQMLGLAQGAFNLAVPYTYTRNQFSQPIGTFQGMAFDFARAATQIETAKLLTYNAARRKEAGLSFVKEAAMAKWWASQVAQEVSGSAIE
;
A
#
# COMPACT_ATOMS: atom_id res chain seq x y z
N MET A 1 -17.91 5.87 -19.61
CA MET A 1 -17.03 4.85 -20.23
C MET A 1 -15.73 4.61 -19.43
N ILE A 2 -15.70 4.86 -18.11
CA ILE A 2 -14.45 4.80 -17.28
C ILE A 2 -14.54 3.76 -16.14
N SER A 3 -15.73 3.26 -15.77
CA SER A 3 -15.90 2.43 -14.56
C SER A 3 -15.34 1.00 -14.64
N ARG A 4 -14.89 0.53 -15.81
CA ARG A 4 -14.35 -0.83 -15.99
C ARG A 4 -12.83 -0.95 -15.85
N PHE A 5 -12.09 0.15 -15.70
CA PHE A 5 -10.62 0.11 -15.72
C PHE A 5 -9.98 -0.24 -14.36
N LEU A 6 -10.77 -0.40 -13.28
CA LEU A 6 -10.30 -0.65 -11.92
C LEU A 6 -10.91 -1.89 -11.24
N GLN A 7 -11.46 -2.85 -12.00
CA GLN A 7 -11.81 -4.15 -11.40
C GLN A 7 -10.56 -5.03 -11.32
N LYS A 8 -9.95 -5.15 -10.13
CA LYS A 8 -9.02 -6.25 -9.84
C LYS A 8 -9.82 -7.55 -9.88
N THR A 9 -9.61 -8.36 -10.90
CA THR A 9 -10.19 -9.70 -10.99
C THR A 9 -9.33 -10.67 -10.18
N SER A 10 -9.85 -11.18 -9.08
CA SER A 10 -9.28 -12.32 -8.36
C SER A 10 -9.99 -13.59 -8.82
N SER A 11 -9.25 -14.52 -9.44
CA SER A 11 -9.79 -15.78 -9.95
C SER A 11 -9.03 -16.98 -9.38
N VAL A 12 -9.76 -18.01 -8.96
CA VAL A 12 -9.14 -19.28 -8.58
C VAL A 12 -8.74 -20.03 -9.85
N VAL A 13 -7.43 -20.20 -10.05
CA VAL A 13 -6.90 -20.99 -11.16
C VAL A 13 -6.76 -22.44 -10.71
N ARG A 14 -7.56 -23.34 -11.31
CA ARG A 14 -7.38 -24.80 -11.14
C ARG A 14 -6.47 -25.31 -12.25
N VAL A 15 -5.24 -25.63 -11.88
CA VAL A 15 -4.31 -26.33 -12.77
C VAL A 15 -4.69 -27.80 -12.79
N LYS A 16 -5.15 -28.31 -13.94
CA LYS A 16 -5.23 -29.76 -14.15
C LYS A 16 -3.81 -30.27 -14.29
N VAL A 17 -3.41 -31.21 -13.43
CA VAL A 17 -2.11 -31.88 -13.54
C VAL A 17 -2.12 -32.72 -14.82
N THR A 18 -1.65 -32.13 -15.91
CA THR A 18 -1.17 -32.90 -17.06
C THR A 18 0.17 -33.51 -16.66
N ARG A 19 0.48 -34.73 -17.13
CA ARG A 19 1.81 -35.33 -17.01
C ARG A 19 2.80 -34.49 -17.84
N LEU A 20 3.15 -33.32 -17.32
CA LEU A 20 4.31 -32.56 -17.73
C LEU A 20 5.50 -33.15 -16.97
N ASP A 21 6.58 -33.42 -17.70
CA ASP A 21 7.65 -34.34 -17.36
C ASP A 21 8.20 -34.16 -15.93
N MET A 22 7.84 -35.12 -15.07
CA MET A 22 8.39 -35.27 -13.71
C MET A 22 9.91 -35.52 -13.72
N GLU A 23 10.54 -35.80 -14.87
CA GLU A 23 11.99 -35.88 -15.04
C GLU A 23 12.68 -34.50 -14.99
N GLN A 24 12.02 -33.42 -15.42
CA GLN A 24 12.61 -32.07 -15.44
C GLN A 24 12.75 -31.45 -14.03
N MET A 25 11.95 -31.94 -13.07
CA MET A 25 11.83 -31.44 -11.70
C MET A 25 12.74 -32.17 -10.69
N ARG A 26 13.28 -33.35 -11.02
CA ARG A 26 14.08 -34.21 -10.12
C ARG A 26 15.55 -33.77 -9.95
N HIS A 27 15.83 -32.47 -10.02
CA HIS A 27 17.11 -31.93 -9.58
C HIS A 27 16.83 -31.09 -8.33
N ASP A 28 17.05 -31.69 -7.17
CA ASP A 28 16.67 -31.21 -5.83
C ASP A 28 17.26 -29.85 -5.41
N HIS A 29 18.05 -29.21 -6.27
CA HIS A 29 18.55 -27.84 -6.11
C HIS A 29 17.73 -26.76 -6.85
N LYS A 30 16.82 -27.12 -7.78
CA LYS A 30 16.02 -26.14 -8.55
C LYS A 30 14.89 -25.50 -7.73
N CYS A 31 14.24 -26.27 -6.85
CA CYS A 31 13.11 -25.76 -6.06
C CYS A 31 13.54 -24.62 -5.11
N LEU A 32 14.72 -24.73 -4.49
CA LEU A 32 15.29 -23.66 -3.67
C LEU A 32 15.67 -22.42 -4.50
N PHE A 33 16.06 -22.59 -5.76
CA PHE A 33 16.38 -21.50 -6.67
C PHE A 33 15.12 -20.72 -7.08
N GLU A 34 14.03 -21.42 -7.39
CA GLU A 34 12.75 -20.81 -7.73
C GLU A 34 12.14 -20.04 -6.55
N LEU A 35 12.25 -20.57 -5.32
CA LEU A 35 11.81 -19.86 -4.12
C LEU A 35 12.60 -18.57 -3.86
N LYS A 36 13.91 -18.56 -4.13
CA LYS A 36 14.74 -17.35 -3.99
C LYS A 36 14.31 -16.25 -4.95
N ILE A 37 14.10 -16.58 -6.22
CA ILE A 37 13.61 -15.63 -7.23
C ILE A 37 12.24 -15.06 -6.82
N ALA A 38 11.32 -15.91 -6.37
CA ALA A 38 10.00 -15.48 -5.93
C ALA A 38 10.07 -14.49 -4.75
N ILE A 39 10.95 -14.73 -3.77
CA ILE A 39 11.13 -13.85 -2.61
C ILE A 39 11.75 -12.51 -3.02
N GLU A 40 12.72 -12.51 -3.94
CA GLU A 40 13.33 -11.28 -4.46
C GLU A 40 12.29 -10.40 -5.17
N ILE A 41 11.50 -10.99 -6.06
CA ILE A 41 10.40 -10.28 -6.74
C ILE A 41 9.40 -9.72 -5.70
N LEU A 42 9.08 -10.51 -4.67
CA LEU A 42 8.16 -10.08 -3.63
C LEU A 42 8.71 -8.88 -2.83
N ASN A 43 10.03 -8.86 -2.55
CA ASN A 43 10.66 -7.73 -1.86
C ASN A 43 10.53 -6.43 -2.64
N GLU A 44 10.61 -6.48 -3.97
CA GLU A 44 10.37 -5.30 -4.80
C GLU A 44 8.89 -4.90 -4.80
N SER A 45 7.98 -5.87 -4.95
CA SER A 45 6.54 -5.62 -4.97
C SER A 45 6.02 -4.94 -3.70
N ARG A 46 6.69 -5.13 -2.55
CA ARG A 46 6.35 -4.48 -1.28
C ARG A 46 6.38 -2.95 -1.39
N ILE A 47 7.36 -2.40 -2.13
CA ILE A 47 7.47 -0.96 -2.38
C ILE A 47 6.29 -0.49 -3.23
N GLY A 48 5.91 -1.29 -4.25
CA GLY A 48 4.74 -0.99 -5.09
C GLY A 48 3.42 -1.00 -4.32
N ILE A 49 3.23 -1.98 -3.42
CA ILE A 49 2.05 -2.03 -2.55
C ILE A 49 2.05 -0.86 -1.56
N ALA A 50 3.21 -0.51 -0.98
CA ALA A 50 3.33 0.65 -0.09
C ALA A 50 2.91 1.95 -0.82
N ALA A 51 3.39 2.15 -2.05
CA ALA A 51 3.01 3.30 -2.87
C ALA A 51 1.50 3.31 -3.19
N GLN A 52 0.89 2.15 -3.46
CA GLN A 52 -0.56 2.04 -3.67
C GLN A 52 -1.35 2.44 -2.42
N MET A 53 -0.94 1.96 -1.24
CA MET A 53 -1.61 2.30 0.02
C MET A 53 -1.44 3.79 0.37
N LEU A 54 -0.26 4.35 0.13
CA LEU A 54 0.00 5.78 0.30
C LEU A 54 -0.92 6.64 -0.59
N GLY A 55 -1.07 6.27 -1.86
CA GLY A 55 -1.97 6.98 -2.79
C GLY A 55 -3.43 6.93 -2.34
N LEU A 56 -3.87 5.79 -1.80
CA LEU A 56 -5.20 5.62 -1.23
C LEU A 56 -5.41 6.54 -0.01
N ALA A 57 -4.47 6.53 0.95
CA ALA A 57 -4.53 7.37 2.14
C ALA A 57 -4.58 8.87 1.80
N GLN A 58 -3.70 9.30 0.89
CA GLN A 58 -3.65 10.69 0.44
C GLN A 58 -4.94 11.09 -0.31
N GLY A 59 -5.48 10.19 -1.14
CA GLY A 59 -6.74 10.41 -1.84
C GLY A 59 -7.92 10.58 -0.87
N ALA A 60 -8.03 9.70 0.12
CA ALA A 60 -9.06 9.80 1.16
C ALA A 60 -8.95 11.12 1.94
N PHE A 61 -7.74 11.48 2.39
CA PHE A 61 -7.49 12.71 3.12
C PHE A 61 -7.84 13.97 2.31
N ASN A 62 -7.44 14.01 1.03
CA ASN A 62 -7.68 15.15 0.14
C ASN A 62 -9.18 15.34 -0.18
N LEU A 63 -9.99 14.30 -0.08
CA LEU A 63 -11.44 14.39 -0.27
C LEU A 63 -12.15 14.73 1.04
N ALA A 64 -11.73 14.13 2.16
CA ALA A 64 -12.37 14.30 3.46
C ALA A 64 -12.15 15.70 4.04
N VAL A 65 -10.92 16.22 4.03
CA VAL A 65 -10.60 17.50 4.68
C VAL A 65 -11.39 18.68 4.09
N PRO A 66 -11.45 18.90 2.76
CA PRO A 66 -12.25 19.98 2.20
C PRO A 66 -13.74 19.85 2.53
N TYR A 67 -14.26 18.62 2.57
CA TYR A 67 -15.66 18.37 2.93
C TYR A 67 -15.98 18.90 4.33
N THR A 68 -15.06 18.75 5.29
CA THR A 68 -15.23 19.25 6.66
C THR A 68 -15.39 20.77 6.75
N TYR A 69 -14.85 21.53 5.79
CA TYR A 69 -15.02 22.98 5.73
C TYR A 69 -16.30 23.42 5.00
N THR A 70 -16.91 22.52 4.21
CA THR A 70 -18.20 22.77 3.56
C THR A 70 -19.39 22.36 4.41
N ARG A 71 -19.20 21.41 5.33
CA ARG A 71 -20.23 20.87 6.21
C ARG A 71 -20.39 21.75 7.45
N ASN A 72 -21.56 22.36 7.62
CA ASN A 72 -21.88 23.18 8.78
C ASN A 72 -22.75 22.43 9.80
N GLN A 73 -22.32 22.41 11.07
CA GLN A 73 -23.08 21.92 12.22
C GLN A 73 -22.76 22.79 13.44
N PHE A 74 -23.72 22.94 14.36
CA PHE A 74 -23.58 23.82 15.53
C PHE A 74 -23.15 25.24 15.14
N SER A 75 -23.74 25.78 14.06
CA SER A 75 -23.55 27.15 13.59
C SER A 75 -22.16 27.46 13.00
N GLN A 76 -21.30 26.48 12.78
CA GLN A 76 -19.98 26.66 12.17
C GLN A 76 -19.56 25.46 11.32
N PRO A 77 -18.54 25.60 10.45
CA PRO A 77 -17.99 24.46 9.72
C PRO A 77 -17.37 23.44 10.67
N ILE A 78 -17.56 22.14 10.42
CA ILE A 78 -17.02 21.11 11.32
C ILE A 78 -15.49 21.09 11.35
N GLY A 79 -14.83 21.52 10.28
CA GLY A 79 -13.37 21.63 10.22
C GLY A 79 -12.75 22.66 11.17
N THR A 80 -13.55 23.53 11.83
CA THR A 80 -13.03 24.52 12.79
C THR A 80 -12.99 24.00 14.23
N PHE A 81 -13.58 22.84 14.52
CA PHE A 81 -13.48 22.23 15.85
C PHE A 81 -12.05 21.77 16.13
N GLN A 82 -11.55 22.05 17.34
CA GLN A 82 -10.19 21.69 17.75
C GLN A 82 -9.90 20.18 17.65
N GLY A 83 -10.90 19.33 17.94
CA GLY A 83 -10.76 17.87 17.80
C GLY A 83 -10.40 17.46 16.38
N MET A 84 -11.09 18.03 15.39
CA MET A 84 -10.81 17.78 13.98
C MET A 84 -9.40 18.22 13.58
N ALA A 85 -8.92 19.34 14.11
CA ALA A 85 -7.56 19.82 13.82
C ALA A 85 -6.48 18.83 14.29
N PHE A 86 -6.67 18.16 15.43
CA PHE A 86 -5.74 17.12 15.88
C PHE A 86 -5.76 15.89 14.97
N ASP A 87 -6.95 15.49 14.51
CA ASP A 87 -7.08 14.36 13.60
C ASP A 87 -6.45 14.63 12.24
N PHE A 88 -6.66 15.84 11.69
CA PHE A 88 -6.02 16.26 10.44
C PHE A 88 -4.51 16.31 10.56
N ALA A 89 -3.98 16.87 11.65
CA ALA A 89 -2.54 16.95 11.88
C ALA A 89 -1.91 15.55 12.00
N ARG A 90 -2.57 14.63 12.71
CA ARG A 90 -2.10 13.24 12.88
C ARG A 90 -2.09 12.50 11.55
N ALA A 91 -3.20 12.54 10.80
CA ALA A 91 -3.31 11.89 9.50
C ALA A 91 -2.28 12.44 8.51
N ALA A 92 -2.12 13.78 8.43
CA ALA A 92 -1.11 14.40 7.57
C ALA A 92 0.31 13.94 7.93
N THR A 93 0.65 13.88 9.22
CA THR A 93 1.97 13.44 9.69
C THR A 93 2.23 11.97 9.35
N GLN A 94 1.23 11.12 9.53
CA GLN A 94 1.32 9.69 9.21
C GLN A 94 1.51 9.45 7.71
N ILE A 95 0.76 10.17 6.86
CA ILE A 95 0.87 10.11 5.40
C ILE A 95 2.28 10.53 4.96
N GLU A 96 2.79 11.64 5.51
CA GLU A 96 4.13 12.11 5.14
C GLU A 96 5.22 11.12 5.59
N THR A 97 5.07 10.53 6.78
CA THR A 97 5.96 9.47 7.27
C THR A 97 5.94 8.24 6.34
N ALA A 98 4.76 7.82 5.89
CA ALA A 98 4.62 6.72 4.94
C ALA A 98 5.23 7.04 3.57
N LYS A 99 5.12 8.29 3.11
CA LYS A 99 5.76 8.78 1.88
C LYS A 99 7.27 8.70 1.96
N LEU A 100 7.86 9.20 3.06
CA LEU A 100 9.30 9.17 3.29
C LEU A 100 9.84 7.74 3.34
N LEU A 101 9.16 6.83 4.05
CA LEU A 101 9.56 5.42 4.11
C LEU A 101 9.52 4.76 2.73
N THR A 102 8.46 4.99 1.96
CA THR A 102 8.29 4.41 0.62
C THR A 102 9.35 4.91 -0.35
N TYR A 103 9.60 6.22 -0.37
CA TYR A 103 10.61 6.82 -1.25
C TYR A 103 12.03 6.46 -0.83
N ASN A 104 12.31 6.35 0.47
CA ASN A 104 13.61 5.89 0.94
C ASN A 104 13.87 4.43 0.50
N ALA A 105 12.87 3.54 0.61
CA ALA A 105 13.00 2.17 0.14
C ALA A 105 13.24 2.11 -1.38
N ALA A 106 12.52 2.92 -2.16
CA ALA A 106 12.71 3.03 -3.61
C ALA A 106 14.12 3.54 -3.98
N ARG A 107 14.57 4.63 -3.36
CA ARG A 107 15.91 5.20 -3.58
C ARG A 107 17.02 4.21 -3.25
N ARG A 108 16.89 3.46 -2.15
CA ARG A 108 17.86 2.42 -1.78
C ARG A 108 17.92 1.30 -2.83
N LYS A 109 16.76 0.87 -3.34
CA LYS A 109 16.69 -0.10 -4.44
C LYS A 109 17.42 0.42 -5.68
N GLU A 110 17.14 1.66 -6.10
CA GLU A 110 17.78 2.28 -7.27
C GLU A 110 19.30 2.42 -7.10
N ALA A 111 19.76 2.70 -5.88
CA ALA A 111 21.18 2.79 -5.54
C ALA A 111 21.89 1.42 -5.40
N GLY A 112 21.19 0.29 -5.62
CA GLY A 112 21.75 -1.05 -5.45
C GLY A 112 22.09 -1.40 -3.98
N LEU A 113 21.55 -0.67 -3.02
CA LEU A 113 21.76 -0.91 -1.59
C LEU A 113 20.74 -1.92 -1.06
N SER A 114 21.08 -2.60 0.04
CA SER A 114 20.11 -3.47 0.73
C SER A 114 18.87 -2.66 1.15
N PHE A 115 17.70 -3.09 0.70
CA PHE A 115 16.41 -2.40 0.89
C PHE A 115 15.31 -3.28 1.48
N VAL A 116 15.59 -4.56 1.78
CA VAL A 116 14.57 -5.54 2.21
C VAL A 116 13.88 -5.11 3.50
N LYS A 117 14.65 -4.59 4.46
CA LYS A 117 14.15 -4.10 5.75
C LYS A 117 13.28 -2.85 5.55
N GLU A 118 13.78 -1.89 4.79
CA GLU A 118 13.10 -0.62 4.52
C GLU A 118 11.81 -0.85 3.71
N ALA A 119 11.81 -1.77 2.74
CA ALA A 119 10.61 -2.15 1.99
C ALA A 119 9.56 -2.84 2.88
N ALA A 120 9.98 -3.68 3.83
CA ALA A 120 9.07 -4.30 4.79
C ALA A 120 8.44 -3.25 5.73
N MET A 121 9.26 -2.32 6.25
CA MET A 121 8.80 -1.20 7.08
C MET A 121 7.82 -0.31 6.31
N ALA A 122 8.15 0.06 5.08
CA ALA A 122 7.31 0.89 4.22
C ALA A 122 5.95 0.21 3.96
N LYS A 123 5.94 -1.07 3.57
CA LYS A 123 4.69 -1.81 3.32
C LYS A 123 3.82 -1.88 4.56
N TRP A 124 4.41 -2.23 5.70
CA TRP A 124 3.67 -2.36 6.96
C TRP A 124 3.05 -1.02 7.36
N TRP A 125 3.86 0.03 7.46
CA TRP A 125 3.39 1.34 7.90
C TRP A 125 2.37 1.95 6.94
N ALA A 126 2.63 1.91 5.63
CA ALA A 126 1.69 2.43 4.64
C ALA A 126 0.33 1.72 4.69
N SER A 127 0.30 0.41 5.00
CA SER A 127 -0.96 -0.34 5.14
C SER A 127 -1.77 0.12 6.36
N GLN A 128 -1.10 0.36 7.49
CA GLN A 128 -1.76 0.84 8.72
C GLN A 128 -2.32 2.25 8.52
N VAL A 129 -1.49 3.17 8.00
CA VAL A 129 -1.89 4.54 7.71
C VAL A 129 -3.07 4.59 6.73
N ALA A 130 -3.06 3.76 5.69
CA ALA A 130 -4.17 3.70 4.74
C ALA A 130 -5.48 3.27 5.39
N GLN A 131 -5.44 2.31 6.31
CA GLN A 131 -6.61 1.87 7.05
C GLN A 131 -7.12 2.95 8.02
N GLU A 132 -6.23 3.54 8.83
CA GLU A 132 -6.57 4.58 9.80
C GLU A 132 -7.15 5.82 9.11
N VAL A 133 -6.44 6.38 8.13
CA VAL A 133 -6.86 7.60 7.42
C VAL A 133 -8.18 7.38 6.67
N SER A 134 -8.36 6.22 6.03
CA SER A 134 -9.61 5.93 5.33
C SER A 134 -10.77 5.67 6.29
N GLY A 135 -10.50 5.06 7.45
CA GLY A 135 -11.49 4.89 8.52
C GLY A 135 -11.96 6.24 9.04
N SER A 136 -11.03 7.10 9.44
CA SER A 136 -11.35 8.45 9.93
C SER A 136 -11.95 9.37 8.85
N ALA A 137 -11.78 9.07 7.57
CA ALA A 137 -12.44 9.80 6.49
C ALA A 137 -13.93 9.44 6.34
N ILE A 138 -14.35 8.28 6.86
CA ILE A 138 -15.73 7.80 6.83
C ILE A 138 -16.49 8.25 8.09
N GLU A 139 -15.82 8.28 9.24
CA GLU A 139 -16.33 8.78 10.52
C GLU A 139 -16.71 10.27 10.47
#